data_AF-X0U8K5-F1
#
_entry.id   AF-X0U8K5-F1
#
_cell.length_a   1.000
_cell.length_b   1.000
_cell.length_c   1.000
_cell.angle_alpha   90.00
_cell.angle_beta   90.00
_cell.angle_gamma   90.00
#
_symmetry.space_group_name_H-M   'P 1'
#
loop_
_entity.id
_entity.type
_entity.pdbx_description
1 polymer ?
#
loop_
_entity_poly.entity_id
_entity_poly.type
_entity_poly.pdbx_seq_one_letter_code
_entity_poly.pdbx_strand_id
1 'polypeptide(L)'
;PKKEKKPSLRIATPNAVVKRLKFGDVGVTCCLDHLGEDGPECMTEGTIIYINRDHPLYKREARKKEAHILNIARLVTQEISLMKDPENPREAYNRQSTLLRDAFKDGDGKPSRLKRSKG
;
A
#
# COMPACT_ATOMS: atom_id res chain seq x y z
N PRO A 1 14.77 -26.95 11.91
CA PRO A 1 14.18 -26.24 10.75
C PRO A 1 12.76 -25.74 11.06
N LYS A 2 12.59 -24.43 11.33
CA LYS A 2 11.26 -23.82 11.53
C LYS A 2 10.54 -23.81 10.17
N LYS A 3 9.40 -24.50 10.08
CA LYS A 3 8.55 -24.53 8.88
C LYS A 3 8.17 -23.09 8.52
N GLU A 4 8.54 -22.64 7.32
CA GLU A 4 8.02 -21.41 6.74
C GLU A 4 6.50 -21.51 6.68
N LYS A 5 5.82 -20.67 7.47
CA LYS A 5 4.36 -20.55 7.40
C LYS A 5 4.04 -19.98 6.02
N LYS A 6 3.53 -20.83 5.12
CA LYS A 6 2.90 -20.37 3.87
C LYS A 6 1.89 -19.30 4.27
N PRO A 7 1.92 -18.10 3.66
CA PRO A 7 0.93 -17.08 3.95
C PRO A 7 -0.43 -17.71 3.67
N SER A 8 -1.21 -17.86 4.73
CA SER A 8 -2.56 -18.42 4.66
C SER A 8 -3.41 -17.35 4.02
N LEU A 9 -3.40 -17.27 2.69
CA LEU A 9 -4.25 -16.38 1.89
C LEU A 9 -5.65 -16.36 2.52
N ARG A 10 -5.91 -15.36 3.39
CA ARG A 10 -7.26 -15.08 3.84
C ARG A 10 -7.97 -14.70 2.57
N ILE A 11 -8.87 -15.59 2.17
CA ILE A 11 -9.60 -15.55 0.92
C ILE A 11 -10.19 -14.14 0.85
N ALA A 12 -9.63 -13.33 -0.04
CA ALA A 12 -10.18 -12.02 -0.31
C ALA A 12 -11.65 -12.21 -0.67
N THR A 13 -12.55 -11.36 -0.16
CA THR A 13 -13.98 -11.58 -0.45
C THR A 13 -14.19 -11.63 -1.97
N PRO A 14 -15.20 -12.35 -2.49
CA PRO A 14 -15.40 -12.51 -3.93
C PRO A 14 -15.43 -11.19 -4.74
N ASN A 15 -15.70 -10.06 -4.07
CA ASN A 15 -15.76 -8.71 -4.65
C ASN A 15 -14.46 -7.89 -4.45
N ALA A 16 -13.37 -8.53 -4.04
CA ALA A 16 -12.12 -7.85 -3.78
C ALA A 16 -11.43 -7.44 -5.08
N VAL A 17 -11.03 -6.17 -5.16
CA VAL A 17 -10.25 -5.68 -6.31
C VAL A 17 -8.78 -5.84 -5.99
N VAL A 18 -8.10 -6.72 -6.72
CA VAL A 18 -6.68 -7.03 -6.52
C VAL A 18 -5.82 -6.33 -7.57
N LYS A 19 -4.88 -5.49 -7.14
CA LYS A 19 -3.85 -4.89 -7.99
C LYS A 19 -2.46 -5.27 -7.47
N ARG A 20 -1.69 -5.95 -8.31
CA ARG A 20 -0.27 -6.22 -8.03
C ARG A 20 0.58 -5.03 -8.45
N LEU A 21 1.46 -4.60 -7.56
CA LEU A 21 2.43 -3.52 -7.76
C LEU A 21 3.84 -4.10 -7.54
N LYS A 22 4.84 -3.61 -8.29
CA LYS A 22 6.24 -3.95 -8.06
C LYS A 22 6.98 -2.69 -7.63
N PHE A 23 7.62 -2.73 -6.46
CA PHE A 23 8.43 -1.64 -5.92
C PHE A 23 9.88 -2.14 -5.80
N GLY A 24 10.72 -1.78 -6.77
CA GLY A 24 12.06 -2.38 -6.91
C GLY A 24 11.98 -3.89 -7.11
N ASP A 25 12.74 -4.66 -6.33
CA ASP A 25 12.72 -6.13 -6.34
C ASP A 25 11.62 -6.74 -5.45
N VAL A 26 10.86 -5.91 -4.72
CA VAL A 26 9.79 -6.36 -3.81
C VAL A 26 8.44 -6.23 -4.51
N GLY A 27 7.78 -7.38 -4.73
CA GLY A 27 6.40 -7.42 -5.22
C GLY A 27 5.42 -7.20 -4.08
N VAL A 28 4.64 -6.12 -4.13
CA VAL A 28 3.57 -5.81 -3.17
C VAL A 28 2.22 -5.97 -3.85
N THR A 29 1.29 -6.68 -3.24
CA THR A 29 -0.08 -6.80 -3.75
C THR A 29 -1.00 -5.91 -2.93
N CYS A 30 -1.77 -5.03 -3.57
CA CYS A 30 -2.82 -4.27 -2.90
C CYS A 30 -4.18 -4.90 -3.21
N CYS A 31 -4.99 -5.09 -2.18
CA CYS A 31 -6.30 -5.70 -2.26
C CYS A 31 -7.32 -4.77 -1.60
N LEU A 32 -8.32 -4.32 -2.34
CA LEU A 32 -9.45 -3.56 -1.79
C LEU A 32 -10.52 -4.56 -1.36
N ASP A 33 -10.81 -4.63 -0.07
CA ASP A 33 -11.66 -5.67 0.51
C ASP A 33 -12.65 -5.13 1.54
N HIS A 34 -13.58 -5.97 1.99
CA HIS A 34 -14.55 -5.70 3.05
C HIS A 34 -14.04 -6.26 4.38
N LEU A 35 -13.64 -5.38 5.30
CA LEU A 35 -13.16 -5.77 6.63
C LEU A 35 -14.11 -5.29 7.76
N GLY A 36 -15.29 -4.76 7.39
CA GLY A 36 -16.27 -4.19 8.32
C GLY A 36 -15.96 -2.74 8.69
N GLU A 37 -17.00 -1.99 9.10
CA GLU A 37 -16.86 -0.54 9.40
C GLU A 37 -15.95 -0.26 10.60
N ASP A 38 -15.99 -1.14 11.61
CA ASP A 38 -15.14 -1.09 12.81
C ASP A 38 -13.77 -1.77 12.63
N GLY A 39 -13.49 -2.31 11.44
CA GLY A 39 -12.21 -2.90 11.09
C GLY A 39 -11.12 -1.84 10.87
N PRO A 40 -9.84 -2.23 10.79
CA PRO A 40 -8.76 -1.28 10.53
C PRO A 40 -8.88 -0.66 9.13
N GLU A 41 -8.27 0.51 8.91
CA GLU A 41 -8.22 1.16 7.58
C GLU A 41 -7.51 0.28 6.54
N CYS A 42 -6.43 -0.38 6.97
CA CYS A 42 -5.67 -1.34 6.20
C CYS A 42 -4.99 -2.35 7.13
N MET A 43 -4.54 -3.47 6.56
CA MET A 43 -3.68 -4.44 7.24
C MET A 43 -2.75 -5.11 6.24
N THR A 44 -1.63 -5.65 6.73
CA THR A 44 -0.66 -6.39 5.91
C THR A 44 -0.60 -7.85 6.33
N GLU A 45 -0.65 -8.75 5.34
CA GLU A 45 -0.33 -10.17 5.51
C GLU A 45 0.71 -10.60 4.46
N GLY A 46 1.92 -10.91 4.91
CA GLY A 46 3.05 -11.20 4.01
C GLY A 46 3.39 -9.97 3.15
N THR A 47 3.20 -10.07 1.83
CA THR A 47 3.40 -8.97 0.88
C THR A 47 2.07 -8.39 0.35
N ILE A 48 0.95 -8.77 0.95
CA ILE A 48 -0.39 -8.33 0.56
C ILE A 48 -0.86 -7.26 1.55
N ILE A 49 -1.16 -6.08 1.03
CA ILE A 49 -1.80 -4.98 1.73
C ILE A 49 -3.30 -5.04 1.42
N TYR A 50 -4.11 -5.26 2.45
CA TYR A 50 -5.56 -5.18 2.37
C TYR A 50 -6.00 -3.78 2.79
N ILE A 51 -6.83 -3.13 1.96
CA ILE A 51 -7.42 -1.82 2.19
C ILE A 51 -8.91 -2.01 2.42
N ASN A 52 -9.39 -1.54 3.57
CA ASN A 52 -10.77 -1.70 3.98
C ASN A 52 -11.69 -0.67 3.29
N ARG A 53 -12.57 -1.15 2.42
CA ARG A 53 -13.57 -0.31 1.73
C ARG A 53 -14.75 0.08 2.63
N ASP A 54 -14.98 -0.66 3.70
CA ASP A 54 -16.10 -0.40 4.62
C ASP A 54 -15.78 0.71 5.61
N HIS A 55 -14.50 1.00 5.83
CA HIS A 55 -14.05 1.96 6.82
C HIS A 55 -14.64 3.36 6.56
N PRO A 56 -15.15 4.08 7.58
CA PRO A 56 -15.75 5.39 7.43
C PRO A 56 -14.84 6.41 6.72
N LEU A 57 -13.52 6.37 6.97
CA LEU A 57 -12.57 7.24 6.28
C LEU A 57 -12.44 6.89 4.79
N TYR A 58 -12.44 5.60 4.43
CA TYR A 58 -12.44 5.20 3.02
C TYR A 58 -13.67 5.77 2.30
N LYS A 59 -14.86 5.56 2.88
CA LYS A 59 -16.14 6.04 2.33
C LYS A 59 -16.19 7.58 2.25
N ARG A 60 -15.64 8.28 3.24
CA ARG A 60 -15.55 9.75 3.24
C ARG A 60 -14.64 10.27 2.13
N GLU A 61 -13.42 9.75 2.03
CA GLU A 61 -12.44 10.22 1.05
C GLU A 61 -12.79 9.81 -0.38
N ALA A 62 -13.49 8.68 -0.58
CA ALA A 62 -14.00 8.25 -1.88
C ALA A 62 -14.93 9.27 -2.57
N ARG A 63 -15.50 10.24 -1.83
CA ARG A 63 -16.35 11.30 -2.36
C ARG A 63 -15.58 12.33 -3.22
N LYS A 64 -14.26 12.43 -3.07
CA LYS A 64 -13.40 13.34 -3.83
C LYS A 64 -12.22 12.57 -4.40
N LYS A 65 -12.06 12.57 -5.72
CA LYS A 65 -11.08 11.72 -6.41
C LYS A 65 -9.66 11.90 -5.88
N GLU A 66 -9.21 13.15 -5.74
CA GLU A 66 -7.85 13.49 -5.30
C GLU A 66 -7.64 13.05 -3.84
N ALA A 67 -8.64 13.24 -2.99
CA ALA A 67 -8.60 12.84 -1.60
C ALA A 67 -8.59 11.31 -1.46
N HIS A 68 -9.36 10.62 -2.30
CA HIS A 68 -9.35 9.16 -2.38
C HIS A 68 -7.98 8.63 -2.78
N ILE A 69 -7.39 9.19 -3.85
CA ILE A 69 -6.05 8.79 -4.32
C ILE A 69 -5.01 9.02 -3.21
N LEU A 70 -5.03 10.18 -2.56
CA LEU A 70 -4.11 10.49 -1.45
C LEU A 70 -4.31 9.53 -0.27
N ASN A 71 -5.55 9.20 0.08
CA ASN A 71 -5.82 8.27 1.18
C ASN A 71 -5.31 6.86 0.87
N ILE A 72 -5.55 6.35 -0.34
CA ILE A 72 -5.01 5.04 -0.77
C ILE A 72 -3.47 5.06 -0.75
N ALA A 73 -2.86 6.11 -1.29
CA ALA A 73 -1.40 6.26 -1.27
C ALA A 73 -0.87 6.31 0.18
N ARG A 74 -1.52 7.03 1.08
CA ARG A 74 -1.17 7.09 2.51
C ARG A 74 -1.16 5.71 3.14
N LEU A 75 -2.23 4.93 2.94
CA LEU A 75 -2.36 3.58 3.51
C LEU A 75 -1.29 2.63 2.95
N VAL A 76 -1.10 2.60 1.63
CA VAL A 76 -0.08 1.74 1.00
C VAL A 76 1.33 2.08 1.48
N THR A 77 1.68 3.37 1.52
CA THR A 77 3.02 3.81 1.96
C THR A 77 3.25 3.60 3.45
N GLN A 78 2.19 3.67 4.28
CA GLN A 78 2.24 3.33 5.71
C GLN A 78 2.66 1.87 5.90
N GLU A 79 1.94 0.95 5.24
CA GLU A 79 2.18 -0.48 5.36
C GLU A 79 3.56 -0.86 4.83
N ILE A 80 3.99 -0.29 3.69
CA ILE A 80 5.36 -0.52 3.17
C ILE A 80 6.42 -0.03 4.16
N SER A 81 6.18 1.11 4.83
CA SER A 81 7.13 1.65 5.80
C SER A 81 7.27 0.74 7.03
N LEU A 82 6.18 0.07 7.43
CA LEU A 82 6.16 -0.91 8.52
C LEU A 82 6.73 -2.28 8.12
N MET A 83 6.55 -2.74 6.87
CA MET A 83 7.13 -4.00 6.37
C MET A 83 8.67 -4.04 6.45
N LYS A 84 9.31 -2.87 6.48
CA LYS A 84 10.77 -2.72 6.57
C LYS A 84 11.29 -2.73 8.02
N ASP A 85 10.47 -3.19 8.96
CA ASP A 85 10.80 -3.38 10.38
C ASP A 85 11.60 -2.19 10.97
N PRO A 86 11.01 -0.98 11.00
CA PRO A 86 11.71 0.22 11.43
C PRO A 86 12.07 0.14 12.91
N GLU A 87 13.25 0.63 13.28
CA GLU A 87 13.72 0.58 14.68
C GLU A 87 12.87 1.46 15.60
N ASN A 88 12.25 2.50 15.04
CA ASN A 88 11.40 3.43 15.79
C ASN A 88 10.32 4.07 14.89
N PRO A 89 9.26 4.66 15.49
CA PRO A 89 8.19 5.29 14.73
C PRO A 89 8.64 6.45 13.84
N ARG A 90 9.67 7.22 14.25
CA ARG A 90 10.16 8.38 13.48
C ARG A 90 10.69 7.95 12.12
N GLU A 91 11.41 6.85 12.08
CA GLU A 91 11.93 6.27 10.86
C GLU A 91 10.80 5.83 9.91
N ALA A 92 9.77 5.16 10.45
CA ALA A 92 8.60 4.77 9.68
C ALA A 92 7.89 5.97 9.03
N TYR A 93 7.66 7.03 9.81
CA TYR A 93 7.03 8.25 9.30
C TYR A 93 7.88 8.99 8.25
N ASN A 94 9.20 9.03 8.43
CA ASN A 94 10.10 9.64 7.46
C ASN A 94 10.08 8.86 6.13
N ARG A 95 10.14 7.52 6.19
CA ARG A 95 10.02 6.66 5.01
C ARG A 95 8.68 6.84 4.31
N GLN A 96 7.58 6.87 5.06
CA GLN A 96 6.24 7.10 4.52
C GLN A 96 6.17 8.46 3.79
N SER A 97 6.72 9.51 4.40
CA SER A 97 6.79 10.85 3.81
C SER A 97 7.57 10.85 2.49
N THR A 98 8.72 10.17 2.43
CA THR A 98 9.50 10.01 1.20
C THR A 98 8.70 9.28 0.11
N LEU A 99 8.07 8.14 0.44
CA LEU A 99 7.30 7.35 -0.51
C LEU A 99 6.09 8.13 -1.06
N LEU A 100 5.36 8.84 -0.19
CA LEU A 100 4.25 9.70 -0.60
C LEU A 100 4.72 10.80 -1.54
N ARG A 101 5.78 11.52 -1.15
CA ARG A 101 6.36 12.57 -1.98
C ARG A 101 6.74 12.03 -3.36
N ASP A 102 7.39 10.88 -3.42
CA ASP A 102 7.85 10.30 -4.68
C ASP A 102 6.67 9.79 -5.53
N ALA A 103 5.59 9.29 -4.91
CA ALA A 103 4.36 8.88 -5.61
C ALA A 103 3.63 10.05 -6.31
N PHE A 104 3.76 11.27 -5.80
CA PHE A 104 3.11 12.46 -6.36
C PHE A 104 4.06 13.40 -7.13
N LYS A 105 5.38 13.27 -6.98
CA LYS A 105 6.38 14.11 -7.68
C LYS A 105 6.43 13.91 -9.20
N ASP A 106 6.14 12.70 -9.69
CA ASP A 106 6.15 12.38 -11.12
C ASP A 106 4.77 12.65 -11.80
N GLY A 107 3.80 13.17 -11.04
CA GLY A 107 2.43 13.46 -11.50
C GLY A 107 2.27 14.73 -12.35
N ASP A 108 3.27 15.63 -12.38
CA ASP A 108 3.24 16.87 -13.17
C ASP A 108 3.70 16.69 -14.63
N GLY A 109 3.59 15.47 -15.18
CA GLY A 109 3.40 15.30 -16.63
C GLY A 109 4.62 15.03 -17.51
N LYS A 110 5.61 14.22 -17.09
CA LYS A 110 6.48 13.49 -18.04
C LYS A 110 6.91 12.12 -17.51
N PRO A 111 6.94 11.07 -18.34
CA PRO A 111 7.44 9.76 -17.92
C PRO A 111 8.93 9.87 -17.57
N SER A 112 9.30 9.47 -16.35
CA SER A 112 10.70 9.31 -15.97
C SER A 112 11.30 8.22 -16.86
N ARG A 113 12.17 8.64 -17.79
CA ARG A 113 13.02 7.73 -18.55
C ARG A 113 13.84 6.94 -17.53
N LEU A 114 13.53 5.64 -17.39
CA LEU A 114 14.50 4.68 -16.85
C LEU A 114 15.82 4.95 -17.57
N LYS A 115 16.83 5.40 -16.82
CA LYS A 115 18.21 5.44 -17.31
C LYS A 115 18.59 4.00 -17.66
N ARG A 116 18.60 3.68 -18.95
CA ARG A 116 19.34 2.52 -19.46
C ARG A 116 20.79 2.69 -19.02
N SER A 117 21.30 1.80 -18.17
CA SER A 117 22.73 1.65 -18.04
C SER A 117 23.26 1.23 -19.41
N LYS A 118 24.25 1.96 -19.91
CA LYS A 118 25.07 1.57 -21.04
C LYS A 118 26.43 1.17 -20.49
N GLY A 119 26.95 0.07 -21.00
CA GLY A 119 28.37 -0.29 -20.97
C GLY A 119 28.79 -1.00 -19.72
#